data_AF-A0A084B6F6-F1
#
_entry.id   AF-A0A084B6F6-F1
#
_cell.length_a   1.000
_cell.length_b   1.000
_cell.length_c   1.000
_cell.angle_alpha   90.00
_cell.angle_beta   90.00
_cell.angle_gamma   90.00
#
_symmetry.space_group_name_H-M   'P 1'
#
loop_
_entity.id
_entity.type
_entity.pdbx_description
1 polymer ?
#
loop_
_entity_poly.entity_id
_entity_poly.type
_entity_poly.pdbx_seq_one_letter_code
_entity_poly.pdbx_strand_id
1 'polypeptide(L)'
;MGEAISPVSSPADDRTTAAVAKTVPRPRPSNTSSTPNMNGPLYMQTSGSNVVLVRRLKRKDEGAWKPLARWLVENQIGLSLNLIALLFLAHLFIPKARVHTRKFFLMGYYNPKTRQYGIGHDDGLLVTFCVIVFTGLRASVMEYILAPFGKYHGITKRKVLTRFSEQAWLFVYYTFFWTLGAYIWYTSPHWMNLKELWTDWPNREMGGLMKFYMLVQWAFWLQQIIVLFIEDRRKDHWQMFGHHIITNSLISACYFYHHTRVGNLILVLMDAVDLFFPTAKCLKYANYTTLCDIMFGLFMTVWIAARHVSYGLVCWSIYADTPVIMPTGCFKGRNGNLEGPLEPPSRFTYLLEPFYKFDGNVCYNETVKWTFLSVLLLLQGLTILWFTMIVRVAIKVIRGDGADDTRSDDEDDEEEEEEEEEQFVYEEAKPQEEEVGVESLDLKGWERRSGVKRQASSSGVSLPGHSDRKELLGRIGCEKQVD
;
A
#
# COMPACT_ATOMS: atom_id res chain seq x y z
N MET A 1 26.77 20.02 -84.22
CA MET A 1 26.03 20.96 -83.35
C MET A 1 25.63 20.22 -82.10
N GLY A 2 25.95 20.74 -80.91
CA GLY A 2 25.27 20.36 -79.66
C GLY A 2 26.11 19.58 -78.66
N GLU A 3 26.51 20.29 -77.62
CA GLU A 3 27.30 19.93 -76.44
C GLU A 3 26.65 18.93 -75.44
N ALA A 4 27.54 18.17 -74.80
CA ALA A 4 27.74 18.01 -73.35
C ALA A 4 26.95 17.01 -72.46
N ILE A 5 27.77 16.52 -71.50
CA ILE A 5 27.56 16.02 -70.12
C ILE A 5 27.50 14.48 -69.91
N SER A 6 28.51 14.03 -69.13
CA SER A 6 28.89 12.67 -68.68
C SER A 6 27.99 12.07 -67.59
N PRO A 7 28.25 10.82 -67.16
CA PRO A 7 28.73 10.61 -65.78
C PRO A 7 29.85 9.55 -65.63
N VAL A 8 30.86 9.88 -64.82
CA VAL A 8 31.25 9.32 -63.49
C VAL A 8 31.83 7.90 -63.51
N SER A 9 33.12 7.85 -63.19
CA SER A 9 33.93 6.68 -62.82
C SER A 9 34.11 6.61 -61.30
N SER A 10 34.33 5.40 -60.78
CA SER A 10 35.01 5.16 -59.50
C SER A 10 36.19 4.22 -59.78
N PRO A 11 37.33 4.39 -59.12
CA PRO A 11 38.26 3.29 -58.93
C PRO A 11 38.62 3.07 -57.45
N ALA A 12 38.90 1.80 -57.16
CA ALA A 12 39.56 1.32 -55.95
C ALA A 12 41.06 1.68 -55.95
N ASP A 13 41.69 1.69 -54.78
CA ASP A 13 43.03 1.09 -54.58
C ASP A 13 43.52 1.08 -53.11
N ASP A 14 43.86 -0.15 -52.67
CA ASP A 14 45.11 -0.68 -52.10
C ASP A 14 45.89 -0.09 -50.88
N ARG A 15 46.32 -1.06 -50.02
CA ARG A 15 47.37 -1.10 -48.95
C ARG A 15 47.16 -0.25 -47.66
N THR A 16 47.44 -0.69 -46.41
CA THR A 16 48.61 -1.42 -45.88
C THR A 16 48.37 -1.92 -44.41
N THR A 17 49.00 -3.05 -44.06
CA THR A 17 49.33 -3.74 -42.77
C THR A 17 49.11 -3.11 -41.37
N ALA A 18 48.67 -3.92 -40.39
CA ALA A 18 49.18 -3.96 -39.00
C ALA A 18 48.76 -5.25 -38.23
N ALA A 19 49.53 -5.63 -37.21
CA ALA A 19 49.78 -6.99 -36.74
C ALA A 19 48.93 -7.53 -35.57
N VAL A 20 49.11 -8.82 -35.32
CA VAL A 20 48.43 -9.79 -34.42
C VAL A 20 48.77 -9.62 -32.93
N ALA A 21 47.77 -9.79 -32.05
CA ALA A 21 47.96 -10.27 -30.66
C ALA A 21 46.89 -11.34 -30.32
N LYS A 22 47.34 -12.56 -29.98
CA LYS A 22 46.50 -13.72 -29.64
C LYS A 22 46.17 -13.73 -28.14
N THR A 23 44.89 -13.80 -27.78
CA THR A 23 44.39 -14.04 -26.41
C THR A 23 44.15 -15.54 -26.16
N VAL A 24 44.65 -16.04 -25.03
CA VAL A 24 44.51 -17.42 -24.51
C VAL A 24 43.09 -17.67 -23.98
N PRO A 25 42.48 -18.87 -24.14
CA PRO A 25 41.12 -19.15 -23.64
C PRO A 25 41.09 -19.51 -22.15
N ARG A 26 40.06 -19.03 -21.45
CA ARG A 26 39.72 -19.28 -20.03
C ARG A 26 38.94 -20.61 -19.90
N PRO A 27 39.22 -21.50 -18.92
CA PRO A 27 38.47 -22.76 -18.77
C PRO A 27 37.08 -22.54 -18.15
N ARG A 28 36.09 -23.32 -18.60
CA ARG A 28 34.71 -23.35 -18.05
C ARG A 28 34.66 -24.18 -16.76
N PRO A 29 33.85 -23.80 -15.74
CA PRO A 29 33.61 -24.65 -14.58
C PRO A 29 32.62 -25.78 -14.91
N SER A 30 32.91 -26.97 -14.41
CA SER A 30 32.08 -28.18 -14.48
C SER A 30 31.04 -28.20 -13.36
N ASN A 31 29.79 -28.49 -13.70
CA ASN A 31 28.69 -28.71 -12.75
C ASN A 31 28.82 -30.08 -12.07
N THR A 32 29.15 -30.08 -10.78
CA THR A 32 28.87 -31.18 -9.84
C THR A 32 28.51 -30.57 -8.49
N SER A 33 27.22 -30.50 -8.17
CA SER A 33 26.72 -30.09 -6.84
C SER A 33 26.38 -31.35 -6.02
N SER A 34 27.25 -31.66 -5.05
CA SER A 34 26.91 -32.45 -3.87
C SER A 34 26.97 -31.51 -2.67
N THR A 35 25.84 -31.28 -2.01
CA THR A 35 25.71 -30.39 -0.84
C THR A 35 26.51 -30.90 0.36
N PRO A 36 27.51 -30.15 0.89
CA PRO A 36 28.09 -30.45 2.19
C PRO A 36 27.28 -29.79 3.32
N ASN A 37 27.15 -30.55 4.40
CA ASN A 37 26.41 -30.29 5.63
C ASN A 37 26.69 -28.90 6.26
N MET A 38 25.64 -28.15 6.62
CA MET A 38 25.67 -26.75 7.07
C MET A 38 26.08 -26.54 8.54
N ASN A 39 27.24 -27.05 8.97
CA ASN A 39 27.81 -26.74 10.29
C ASN A 39 29.36 -26.64 10.25
N GLY A 40 29.89 -25.89 9.29
CA GLY A 40 31.34 -25.66 9.14
C GLY A 40 31.86 -24.44 9.93
N PRO A 41 33.13 -24.45 10.39
CA PRO A 41 33.74 -23.36 11.16
C PRO A 41 33.85 -22.05 10.36
N LEU A 42 33.88 -20.91 11.08
CA LEU A 42 33.87 -19.54 10.55
C LEU A 42 35.06 -19.18 9.65
N TYR A 43 36.07 -20.04 9.62
CA TYR A 43 37.28 -19.96 8.81
C TYR A 43 37.48 -21.33 8.14
N MET A 44 37.72 -21.35 6.84
CA MET A 44 38.08 -22.56 6.10
C MET A 44 39.42 -22.29 5.42
N GLN A 45 40.47 -22.96 5.89
CA GLN A 45 41.80 -22.87 5.30
C GLN A 45 41.97 -24.09 4.40
N THR A 46 42.03 -23.88 3.09
CA THR A 46 42.25 -24.95 2.12
C THR A 46 43.72 -25.38 2.17
N SER A 47 44.00 -26.65 2.49
CA SER A 47 45.36 -27.18 2.49
C SER A 47 46.02 -26.98 1.11
N GLY A 48 46.95 -26.03 1.03
CA GLY A 48 47.72 -25.72 -0.18
C GLY A 48 47.58 -24.30 -0.73
N SER A 49 46.74 -23.42 -0.17
CA SER A 49 46.68 -22.01 -0.59
C SER A 49 46.66 -21.04 0.60
N ASN A 50 47.42 -19.93 0.49
CA ASN A 50 47.51 -18.84 1.48
C ASN A 50 46.26 -17.93 1.47
N VAL A 51 45.07 -18.47 1.21
CA VAL A 51 43.84 -17.69 1.06
C VAL A 51 42.94 -17.98 2.25
N VAL A 52 42.60 -16.94 3.02
CA VAL A 52 41.64 -17.04 4.11
C VAL A 52 40.28 -16.59 3.57
N LEU A 53 39.34 -17.53 3.51
CA LEU A 53 37.94 -17.23 3.15
C LEU A 53 37.23 -16.68 4.38
N VAL A 54 36.86 -15.40 4.35
CA VAL A 54 36.11 -14.75 5.44
C VAL A 54 34.63 -14.72 5.07
N ARG A 55 33.79 -15.26 5.96
CA ARG A 55 32.32 -15.19 5.85
C ARG A 55 31.86 -13.77 6.22
N ARG A 56 31.31 -13.01 5.27
CA ARG A 56 30.66 -11.71 5.54
C ARG A 56 29.19 -11.71 5.12
N LEU A 57 28.39 -11.01 5.93
CA LEU A 57 26.98 -10.74 5.65
C LEU A 57 26.84 -9.78 4.47
N LYS A 58 26.24 -10.24 3.37
CA LYS A 58 25.92 -9.38 2.23
C LYS A 58 24.73 -8.50 2.61
N ARG A 59 24.97 -7.24 3.04
CA ARG A 59 23.89 -6.25 3.09
C ARG A 59 23.45 -5.98 1.65
N LYS A 60 22.27 -6.48 1.29
CA LYS A 60 21.53 -6.05 0.08
C LYS A 60 21.52 -4.52 0.13
N ASP A 61 21.88 -3.87 -0.97
CA ASP A 61 21.88 -2.40 -1.04
C ASP A 61 20.41 -1.94 -1.11
N GLU A 62 19.78 -1.93 0.06
CA GLU A 62 18.37 -1.60 0.19
C GLU A 62 18.23 -0.10 0.01
N GLY A 63 17.67 0.31 -1.13
CA GLY A 63 17.35 1.72 -1.38
C GLY A 63 16.60 2.34 -0.20
N ALA A 64 16.80 3.64 0.03
CA ALA A 64 16.36 4.37 1.23
C ALA A 64 14.87 4.22 1.60
N TRP A 65 14.03 3.77 0.65
CA TRP A 65 12.62 3.50 0.87
C TRP A 65 12.35 2.33 1.84
N LYS A 66 13.07 1.21 1.73
CA LYS A 66 12.85 0.02 2.59
C LYS A 66 13.08 0.29 4.07
N PRO A 67 14.21 0.90 4.50
CA PRO A 67 14.42 1.25 5.90
C PRO A 67 13.44 2.32 6.39
N LEU A 68 13.04 3.27 5.54
CA LEU A 68 12.01 4.25 5.89
C LEU A 68 10.63 3.60 6.11
N ALA A 69 10.22 2.69 5.22
CA ALA A 69 8.96 1.97 5.33
C ALA A 69 8.92 1.11 6.61
N ARG A 70 10.01 0.37 6.90
CA ARG A 70 10.15 -0.38 8.17
C ARG A 70 10.05 0.52 9.39
N TRP A 71 10.78 1.64 9.39
CA TRP A 71 10.71 2.60 10.49
C TRP A 71 9.28 3.16 10.67
N LEU A 72 8.59 3.47 9.56
CA LEU A 72 7.20 3.93 9.60
C LEU A 72 6.27 2.87 10.20
N VAL A 73 6.39 1.60 9.80
CA VAL A 73 5.64 0.46 10.37
C VAL A 73 5.82 0.36 11.87
N GLU A 74 7.08 0.32 12.32
CA GLU A 74 7.44 0.16 13.73
C GLU A 74 6.94 1.32 14.59
N ASN A 75 6.78 2.51 13.99
CA ASN A 75 6.38 3.72 14.69
C ASN A 75 4.94 4.18 14.34
N GLN A 76 4.11 3.37 13.68
CA GLN A 76 2.75 3.77 13.26
C GLN A 76 1.89 4.27 14.42
N ILE A 77 1.91 3.53 15.54
CA ILE A 77 1.16 3.86 16.75
C ILE A 77 1.68 5.17 17.34
N GLY A 78 2.99 5.26 17.58
CA GLY A 78 3.62 6.44 18.16
C GLY A 78 3.41 7.70 17.32
N LEU A 79 3.60 7.62 16.00
CA LEU A 79 3.41 8.73 15.08
C LEU A 79 1.96 9.21 15.06
N SER A 80 1.01 8.27 14.93
CA SER A 80 -0.42 8.62 14.90
C SER A 80 -0.89 9.21 16.22
N LEU A 81 -0.52 8.60 17.35
CA LEU A 81 -0.85 9.11 18.68
C LEU A 81 -0.22 10.48 18.94
N ASN A 82 1.04 10.70 18.55
CA ASN A 82 1.71 11.99 18.73
C ASN A 82 1.03 13.09 17.91
N LEU A 83 0.66 12.82 16.65
CA LEU A 83 -0.04 13.79 15.80
C LEU A 83 -1.43 14.12 16.35
N ILE A 84 -2.20 13.11 16.78
CA ILE A 84 -3.52 13.29 17.38
C ILE A 84 -3.42 14.02 18.71
N ALA A 85 -2.47 13.64 19.57
CA ALA A 85 -2.24 14.27 20.87
C ALA A 85 -1.83 15.73 20.69
N LEU A 86 -0.91 16.04 19.77
CA LEU A 86 -0.52 17.42 19.47
C LEU A 86 -1.73 18.26 19.01
N LEU A 87 -2.55 17.72 18.11
CA LEU A 87 -3.75 18.39 17.62
C LEU A 87 -4.77 18.62 18.76
N PHE A 88 -4.97 17.64 19.61
CA PHE A 88 -5.90 17.71 20.74
C PHE A 88 -5.40 18.69 21.82
N LEU A 89 -4.12 18.63 22.18
CA LEU A 89 -3.50 19.58 23.10
C LEU A 89 -3.57 21.01 22.56
N ALA A 90 -3.29 21.22 21.27
CA ALA A 90 -3.45 22.53 20.64
C ALA A 90 -4.91 23.01 20.67
N HIS A 91 -5.88 22.11 20.49
CA HIS A 91 -7.30 22.45 20.58
C HIS A 91 -7.72 22.86 22.01
N LEU A 92 -7.27 22.12 23.02
CA LEU A 92 -7.63 22.38 24.41
C LEU A 92 -6.93 23.63 24.97
N PHE A 93 -5.61 23.71 24.82
CA PHE A 93 -4.78 24.69 25.53
C PHE A 93 -4.51 25.99 24.77
N ILE A 94 -4.74 26.04 23.44
CA ILE A 94 -4.49 27.23 22.63
C ILE A 94 -5.80 27.76 22.03
N PRO A 95 -6.49 28.72 22.70
CA PRO A 95 -7.75 29.27 22.21
C PRO A 95 -7.66 29.84 20.78
N LYS A 96 -6.53 30.48 20.43
CA LYS A 96 -6.30 31.00 19.07
C LYS A 96 -6.25 29.90 18.00
N ALA A 97 -5.80 28.69 18.36
CA ALA A 97 -5.71 27.56 17.43
C ALA A 97 -7.08 26.90 17.17
N ARG A 98 -8.07 27.07 18.07
CA ARG A 98 -9.40 26.42 17.97
C ARG A 98 -10.13 26.69 16.67
N VAL A 99 -9.94 27.86 16.06
CA VAL A 99 -10.53 28.22 14.76
C VAL A 99 -10.09 27.26 13.65
N HIS A 100 -8.83 26.79 13.72
CA HIS A 100 -8.25 25.86 12.76
C HIS A 100 -8.45 24.41 13.19
N THR A 101 -8.23 24.08 14.46
CA THR A 101 -8.28 22.70 14.94
C THR A 101 -9.70 22.12 14.96
N ARG A 102 -10.75 22.93 15.14
CA ARG A 102 -12.14 22.44 15.08
C ARG A 102 -12.50 21.77 13.75
N LYS A 103 -11.84 22.17 12.65
CA LYS A 103 -12.09 21.68 11.30
C LYS A 103 -11.70 20.21 11.11
N PHE A 104 -10.80 19.71 11.96
CA PHE A 104 -10.39 18.31 11.96
C PHE A 104 -11.38 17.40 12.72
N PHE A 105 -12.19 17.96 13.64
CA PHE A 105 -13.08 17.19 14.50
C PHE A 105 -14.56 17.24 14.08
N LEU A 106 -14.96 18.31 13.39
CA LEU A 106 -16.37 18.58 13.09
C LEU A 106 -16.62 18.64 11.59
N MET A 107 -17.77 18.12 11.16
CA MET A 107 -18.25 18.29 9.79
C MET A 107 -18.52 19.76 9.51
N GLY A 108 -17.84 20.31 8.50
CA GLY A 108 -18.00 21.70 8.07
C GLY A 108 -19.30 21.94 7.29
N TYR A 109 -19.63 23.22 7.10
CA TYR A 109 -20.67 23.69 6.18
C TYR A 109 -22.11 23.26 6.53
N TYR A 110 -22.47 23.24 7.80
CA TYR A 110 -23.86 23.04 8.24
C TYR A 110 -24.75 24.24 7.88
N ASN A 111 -25.87 23.97 7.20
CA ASN A 111 -26.89 24.96 6.90
C ASN A 111 -28.05 24.85 7.92
N PRO A 112 -28.27 25.86 8.77
CA PRO A 112 -29.31 25.81 9.80
C PRO A 112 -30.74 25.83 9.24
N LYS A 113 -30.94 26.29 7.98
CA LYS A 113 -32.28 26.35 7.36
C LYS A 113 -32.75 24.99 6.89
N THR A 114 -31.89 24.25 6.19
CA THR A 114 -32.20 22.94 5.63
C THR A 114 -31.84 21.79 6.58
N ARG A 115 -31.06 22.07 7.63
CA ARG A 115 -30.47 21.07 8.55
C ARG A 115 -29.58 20.05 7.82
N GLN A 116 -29.01 20.46 6.70
CA GLN A 116 -28.12 19.65 5.88
C GLN A 116 -26.73 20.27 5.79
N TYR A 117 -25.80 19.52 5.20
CA TYR A 117 -24.40 19.92 5.09
C TYR A 117 -24.02 20.12 3.62
N GLY A 118 -23.33 21.22 3.33
CA GLY A 118 -22.68 21.44 2.05
C GLY A 118 -21.27 20.86 1.99
N ILE A 119 -20.59 21.08 0.87
CA ILE A 119 -19.20 20.65 0.64
C ILE A 119 -18.27 21.87 0.73
N GLY A 120 -17.03 21.66 1.18
CA GLY A 120 -15.97 22.64 0.94
C GLY A 120 -14.57 22.21 1.34
N HIS A 121 -13.60 23.13 1.20
CA HIS A 121 -12.18 22.84 1.37
C HIS A 121 -11.82 22.30 2.76
N ASP A 122 -12.54 22.73 3.79
CA ASP A 122 -12.27 22.29 5.16
C ASP A 122 -12.55 20.79 5.37
N ASP A 123 -13.33 20.15 4.49
CA ASP A 123 -13.59 18.70 4.55
C ASP A 123 -12.30 17.89 4.34
N GLY A 124 -11.32 18.41 3.59
CA GLY A 124 -10.03 17.75 3.39
C GLY A 124 -9.20 17.62 4.67
N LEU A 125 -9.38 18.54 5.64
CA LEU A 125 -8.73 18.45 6.95
C LEU A 125 -9.32 17.32 7.78
N LEU A 126 -10.65 17.13 7.72
CA LEU A 126 -11.33 16.01 8.36
C LEU A 126 -10.91 14.67 7.73
N VAL A 127 -10.82 14.59 6.41
CA VAL A 127 -10.32 13.38 5.72
C VAL A 127 -8.89 13.07 6.17
N THR A 128 -8.01 14.07 6.21
CA THR A 128 -6.62 13.90 6.68
C THR A 128 -6.56 13.43 8.13
N PHE A 129 -7.39 14.00 9.01
CA PHE A 129 -7.52 13.53 10.39
C PHE A 129 -7.93 12.04 10.45
N CYS A 130 -8.96 11.66 9.71
CA CYS A 130 -9.44 10.29 9.65
C CYS A 130 -8.37 9.32 9.14
N VAL A 131 -7.53 9.70 8.15
CA VAL A 131 -6.39 8.88 7.67
C VAL A 131 -5.40 8.59 8.81
N ILE A 132 -5.05 9.60 9.61
CA ILE A 132 -4.13 9.44 10.76
C ILE A 132 -4.78 8.56 11.83
N VAL A 133 -6.06 8.78 12.12
CA VAL A 133 -6.82 7.96 13.08
C VAL A 133 -6.86 6.50 12.63
N PHE A 134 -7.17 6.22 11.36
CA PHE A 134 -7.19 4.85 10.84
C PHE A 134 -5.82 4.19 10.87
N THR A 135 -4.74 4.95 10.61
CA THR A 135 -3.37 4.42 10.69
C THR A 135 -3.03 3.96 12.10
N GLY A 136 -3.31 4.80 13.11
CA GLY A 136 -3.07 4.46 14.51
C GLY A 136 -4.01 3.36 15.04
N LEU A 137 -5.30 3.43 14.67
CA LEU A 137 -6.32 2.47 15.09
C LEU A 137 -6.03 1.08 14.52
N ARG A 138 -5.66 0.98 13.23
CA ARG A 138 -5.25 -0.27 12.59
C ARG A 138 -4.12 -0.92 13.37
N ALA A 139 -3.02 -0.19 13.56
CA ALA A 139 -1.83 -0.73 14.22
C ALA A 139 -2.15 -1.14 15.67
N SER A 140 -2.89 -0.32 16.42
CA SER A 140 -3.27 -0.60 17.81
C SER A 140 -4.19 -1.80 17.94
N VAL A 141 -5.22 -1.91 17.09
CA VAL A 141 -6.17 -3.03 17.12
C VAL A 141 -5.48 -4.33 16.69
N MET A 142 -4.62 -4.28 15.68
CA MET A 142 -3.84 -5.44 15.26
C MET A 142 -2.90 -5.94 16.37
N GLU A 143 -2.12 -5.05 16.99
CA GLU A 143 -1.13 -5.44 17.99
C GLU A 143 -1.76 -5.85 19.33
N TYR A 144 -2.76 -5.11 19.84
CA TYR A 144 -3.29 -5.30 21.19
C TYR A 144 -4.55 -6.16 21.28
N ILE A 145 -5.28 -6.37 20.18
CA ILE A 145 -6.54 -7.14 20.20
C ILE A 145 -6.44 -8.36 19.29
N LEU A 146 -6.13 -8.17 18.00
CA LEU A 146 -6.23 -9.23 17.00
C LEU A 146 -5.07 -10.22 17.06
N ALA A 147 -3.83 -9.76 17.29
CA ALA A 147 -2.69 -10.66 17.44
C ALA A 147 -2.77 -11.54 18.70
N PRO A 148 -3.15 -11.03 19.89
CA PRO A 148 -3.43 -11.87 21.05
C PRO A 148 -4.57 -12.87 20.79
N PHE A 149 -5.63 -12.44 20.09
CA PHE A 149 -6.73 -13.31 19.70
C PHE A 149 -6.27 -14.44 18.76
N GLY A 150 -5.43 -14.14 17.76
CA GLY A 150 -4.86 -15.15 16.86
C GLY A 150 -3.96 -16.15 17.59
N LYS A 151 -3.13 -15.68 18.54
CA LYS A 151 -2.30 -16.55 19.40
C LYS A 151 -3.15 -17.48 20.26
N TYR A 152 -4.26 -16.98 20.80
CA TYR A 152 -5.21 -17.79 21.58
C TYR A 152 -5.81 -18.93 20.74
N HIS A 153 -6.01 -18.72 19.43
CA HIS A 153 -6.47 -19.74 18.48
C HIS A 153 -5.33 -20.64 17.94
N GLY A 154 -4.13 -20.58 18.52
CA GLY A 154 -3.02 -21.48 18.18
C GLY A 154 -2.14 -21.03 17.01
N ILE A 155 -2.26 -19.79 16.53
CA ILE A 155 -1.38 -19.24 15.48
C ILE A 155 -0.04 -18.83 16.11
N THR A 156 1.00 -19.64 15.90
CA THR A 156 2.33 -19.45 16.50
C THR A 156 3.31 -18.74 15.57
N LYS A 157 3.24 -18.99 14.25
CA LYS A 157 4.12 -18.38 13.25
C LYS A 157 3.86 -16.88 13.15
N ARG A 158 4.93 -16.05 13.26
CA ARG A 158 4.82 -14.58 13.26
C ARG A 158 4.23 -14.03 11.96
N LYS A 159 4.68 -14.51 10.80
CA LYS A 159 4.22 -14.07 9.48
C LYS A 159 2.72 -14.33 9.29
N VAL A 160 2.28 -15.56 9.58
CA VAL A 160 0.87 -15.97 9.54
C VAL A 160 0.03 -15.16 10.52
N LEU A 161 0.54 -14.88 11.73
CA LEU A 161 -0.16 -14.06 12.71
C LEU A 161 -0.36 -12.61 12.25
N THR A 162 0.64 -12.01 11.60
CA THR A 162 0.52 -10.68 11.01
C THR A 162 -0.58 -10.67 9.94
N ARG A 163 -0.55 -11.61 9.01
CA ARG A 163 -1.57 -11.73 7.94
C ARG A 163 -2.97 -11.98 8.48
N PHE A 164 -3.09 -12.83 9.49
CA PHE A 164 -4.34 -13.04 10.20
C PHE A 164 -4.86 -11.71 10.77
N SER A 165 -3.99 -10.94 11.42
CA SER A 165 -4.35 -9.66 12.02
C SER A 165 -4.75 -8.61 10.97
N GLU A 166 -4.10 -8.60 9.81
CA GLU A 166 -4.45 -7.76 8.67
C GLU A 166 -5.85 -8.07 8.14
N GLN A 167 -6.15 -9.35 7.90
CA GLN A 167 -7.47 -9.78 7.43
C GLN A 167 -8.56 -9.53 8.48
N ALA A 168 -8.26 -9.79 9.76
CA ALA A 168 -9.19 -9.54 10.85
C ALA A 168 -9.47 -8.04 11.04
N TRP A 169 -8.48 -7.16 10.81
CA TRP A 169 -8.69 -5.71 10.82
C TRP A 169 -9.67 -5.27 9.72
N LEU A 170 -9.49 -5.80 8.50
CA LEU A 170 -10.42 -5.53 7.39
C LEU A 170 -11.83 -5.99 7.74
N PHE A 171 -11.98 -7.18 8.33
CA PHE A 171 -13.28 -7.67 8.79
C PHE A 171 -13.94 -6.73 9.81
N VAL A 172 -13.21 -6.24 10.81
CA VAL A 172 -13.74 -5.29 11.81
C VAL A 172 -14.19 -3.99 11.12
N TYR A 173 -13.38 -3.46 10.22
CA TYR A 173 -13.71 -2.24 9.46
C TYR A 173 -14.98 -2.43 8.63
N TYR A 174 -15.02 -3.45 7.77
CA TYR A 174 -16.13 -3.66 6.86
C TYR A 174 -17.40 -4.02 7.61
N THR A 175 -17.34 -4.76 8.72
CA THR A 175 -18.53 -5.04 9.53
C THR A 175 -19.20 -3.75 10.02
N PHE A 176 -18.41 -2.75 10.44
CA PHE A 176 -18.95 -1.47 10.90
C PHE A 176 -19.41 -0.57 9.74
N PHE A 177 -18.57 -0.35 8.73
CA PHE A 177 -18.87 0.61 7.67
C PHE A 177 -19.86 0.07 6.64
N TRP A 178 -19.83 -1.23 6.34
CA TRP A 178 -20.84 -1.82 5.46
C TRP A 178 -22.23 -1.77 6.10
N THR A 179 -22.35 -2.07 7.40
CA THR A 179 -23.65 -1.98 8.10
C THR A 179 -24.17 -0.55 8.16
N LEU A 180 -23.31 0.44 8.41
CA LEU A 180 -23.66 1.85 8.33
C LEU A 180 -24.09 2.26 6.91
N GLY A 181 -23.35 1.84 5.88
CA GLY A 181 -23.67 2.11 4.48
C GLY A 181 -25.01 1.49 4.07
N ALA A 182 -25.25 0.24 4.45
CA ALA A 182 -26.51 -0.47 4.21
C ALA A 182 -27.69 0.19 4.95
N TYR A 183 -27.48 0.68 6.17
CA TYR A 183 -28.49 1.45 6.90
C TYR A 183 -28.86 2.75 6.17
N ILE A 184 -27.86 3.51 5.70
CA ILE A 184 -28.09 4.73 4.90
C ILE A 184 -28.88 4.39 3.63
N TRP A 185 -28.49 3.32 2.93
CA TRP A 185 -29.17 2.89 1.71
C TRP A 185 -30.63 2.48 1.99
N TYR A 186 -30.86 1.63 2.99
CA TYR A 186 -32.19 1.13 3.38
C TYR A 186 -33.15 2.24 3.81
N THR A 187 -32.64 3.25 4.51
CA THR A 187 -33.45 4.39 4.98
C THR A 187 -33.63 5.48 3.92
N SER A 188 -33.00 5.35 2.76
CA SER A 188 -33.06 6.35 1.69
C SER A 188 -34.11 6.02 0.62
N PRO A 189 -34.63 7.02 -0.12
CA PRO A 189 -35.62 6.81 -1.19
C PRO A 189 -35.14 5.90 -2.34
N HIS A 190 -33.82 5.75 -2.51
CA HIS A 190 -33.20 4.92 -3.54
C HIS A 190 -32.95 3.47 -3.09
N TRP A 191 -33.57 3.03 -2.00
CA TRP A 191 -33.61 1.61 -1.64
C TRP A 191 -34.31 0.81 -2.76
N MET A 192 -33.55 -0.09 -3.41
CA MET A 192 -34.04 -0.95 -4.51
C MET A 192 -34.69 -0.22 -5.70
N ASN A 193 -34.49 1.10 -5.83
CA ASN A 193 -34.97 1.89 -6.95
C ASN A 193 -33.83 2.70 -7.56
N LEU A 194 -33.32 2.22 -8.71
CA LEU A 194 -32.16 2.81 -9.39
C LEU A 194 -32.47 4.19 -9.98
N LYS A 195 -33.73 4.50 -10.30
CA LYS A 195 -34.11 5.81 -10.85
C LYS A 195 -33.93 6.94 -9.84
N GLU A 196 -34.23 6.65 -8.57
CA GLU A 196 -34.08 7.60 -7.45
C GLU A 196 -32.63 7.92 -7.09
N LEU A 197 -31.65 7.22 -7.69
CA LEU A 197 -30.24 7.61 -7.57
C LEU A 197 -29.95 8.93 -8.27
N TRP A 198 -30.77 9.30 -9.26
CA TRP A 198 -30.52 10.42 -10.19
C TRP A 198 -31.49 11.59 -10.01
N THR A 199 -32.49 11.45 -9.14
CA THR A 199 -33.47 12.50 -8.85
C THR A 199 -32.84 13.63 -8.02
N ASP A 200 -33.41 14.83 -8.14
CA ASP A 200 -33.01 16.06 -7.44
C ASP A 200 -31.56 16.53 -7.68
N TRP A 201 -30.87 16.00 -8.69
CA TRP A 201 -29.55 16.51 -9.05
C TRP A 201 -29.67 17.87 -9.78
N PRO A 202 -28.84 18.89 -9.46
CA PRO A 202 -27.71 18.86 -8.52
C PRO A 202 -28.08 19.41 -7.14
N ASN A 203 -28.42 18.53 -6.20
CA ASN A 203 -28.55 18.89 -4.79
C ASN A 203 -27.15 19.08 -4.15
N ARG A 204 -26.81 20.33 -3.83
CA ARG A 204 -25.54 20.75 -3.24
C ARG A 204 -25.40 20.44 -1.75
N GLU A 205 -26.46 19.95 -1.12
CA GLU A 205 -26.50 19.62 0.29
C GLU A 205 -26.84 18.13 0.51
N MET A 206 -26.39 17.60 1.64
CA MET A 206 -26.63 16.20 1.99
C MET A 206 -26.83 16.04 3.49
N GLY A 207 -27.48 14.95 3.88
CA GLY A 207 -27.64 14.59 5.30
C GLY A 207 -26.27 14.38 5.97
N GLY A 208 -26.18 14.75 7.25
CA GLY A 208 -24.92 14.64 8.01
C GLY A 208 -24.36 13.22 8.05
N LEU A 209 -25.23 12.20 8.15
CA LEU A 209 -24.80 10.80 8.15
C LEU A 209 -24.18 10.38 6.81
N MET A 210 -24.78 10.80 5.69
CA MET A 210 -24.24 10.58 4.35
C MET A 210 -22.89 11.28 4.18
N LYS A 211 -22.78 12.55 4.61
CA LYS A 211 -21.51 13.28 4.56
C LYS A 211 -20.42 12.59 5.37
N PHE A 212 -20.72 12.21 6.61
CA PHE A 212 -19.80 11.47 7.47
C PHE A 212 -19.35 10.17 6.79
N TYR A 213 -20.29 9.37 6.30
CA TYR A 213 -20.01 8.10 5.64
C TYR A 213 -19.09 8.28 4.43
N MET A 214 -19.40 9.23 3.53
CA MET A 214 -18.61 9.48 2.32
C MET A 214 -17.18 9.95 2.64
N LEU A 215 -17.02 10.88 3.59
CA LEU A 215 -15.69 11.41 3.96
C LEU A 215 -14.83 10.37 4.67
N VAL A 216 -15.44 9.57 5.55
CA VAL A 216 -14.72 8.53 6.29
C VAL A 216 -14.34 7.37 5.38
N GLN A 217 -15.24 6.94 4.48
CA GLN A 217 -14.93 5.94 3.45
C GLN A 217 -13.78 6.44 2.56
N TRP A 218 -13.82 7.70 2.13
CA TRP A 218 -12.71 8.27 1.35
C TRP A 218 -11.39 8.26 2.13
N ALA A 219 -11.41 8.66 3.40
CA ALA A 219 -10.23 8.62 4.26
C ALA A 219 -9.66 7.21 4.43
N PHE A 220 -10.52 6.20 4.61
CA PHE A 220 -10.07 4.81 4.68
C PHE A 220 -9.42 4.36 3.37
N TRP A 221 -10.04 4.63 2.23
CA TRP A 221 -9.48 4.26 0.92
C TRP A 221 -8.17 4.99 0.59
N LEU A 222 -7.97 6.21 1.08
CA LEU A 222 -6.67 6.90 1.03
C LEU A 222 -5.66 6.24 1.96
N GLN A 223 -6.07 5.85 3.17
CA GLN A 223 -5.23 5.14 4.12
C GLN A 223 -4.79 3.77 3.58
N GLN A 224 -5.64 3.06 2.82
CA GLN A 224 -5.29 1.79 2.17
C GLN A 224 -4.18 1.95 1.12
N ILE A 225 -4.05 3.11 0.46
CA ILE A 225 -2.89 3.37 -0.42
C ILE A 225 -1.59 3.38 0.41
N ILE A 226 -1.60 4.03 1.59
CA ILE A 226 -0.44 4.07 2.48
C ILE A 226 -0.09 2.65 2.93
N VAL A 227 -1.10 1.85 3.31
CA VAL A 227 -0.92 0.45 3.72
C VAL A 227 -0.31 -0.38 2.59
N LEU A 228 -0.76 -0.23 1.35
CA LEU A 228 -0.24 -0.97 0.19
C LEU A 228 1.24 -0.70 -0.09
N PHE A 229 1.75 0.49 0.24
CA PHE A 229 3.18 0.82 0.11
C PHE A 229 4.03 0.32 1.29
N ILE A 230 3.38 -0.02 2.39
CA ILE A 230 3.99 -0.46 3.64
C ILE A 230 4.02 -1.99 3.71
N GLU A 231 2.94 -2.65 3.32
CA GLU A 231 2.83 -4.12 3.28
C GLU A 231 3.68 -4.71 2.15
N ASP A 232 4.07 -5.97 2.34
CA ASP A 232 4.88 -6.69 1.36
C ASP A 232 4.15 -6.83 0.02
N ARG A 233 4.92 -6.68 -1.06
CA ARG A 233 4.37 -6.64 -2.42
C ARG A 233 3.99 -8.04 -2.86
N ARG A 234 2.70 -8.27 -3.09
CA ARG A 234 2.17 -9.51 -3.69
C ARG A 234 2.18 -9.45 -5.22
N LYS A 235 1.98 -10.61 -5.90
CA LYS A 235 1.96 -10.72 -7.38
C LYS A 235 0.94 -9.79 -8.07
N ASP A 236 -0.12 -9.39 -7.37
CA ASP A 236 -1.18 -8.51 -7.87
C ASP A 236 -1.04 -7.04 -7.45
N HIS A 237 0.14 -6.63 -6.95
CA HIS A 237 0.35 -5.31 -6.36
C HIS A 237 -0.05 -4.16 -7.28
N TRP A 238 0.27 -4.24 -8.58
CA TRP A 238 -0.06 -3.17 -9.53
C TRP A 238 -1.56 -3.13 -9.87
N GLN A 239 -2.24 -4.28 -9.94
CA GLN A 239 -3.69 -4.34 -10.13
C GLN A 239 -4.41 -3.75 -8.90
N MET A 240 -3.98 -4.12 -7.70
CA MET A 240 -4.51 -3.57 -6.45
C MET A 240 -4.25 -2.07 -6.35
N PHE A 241 -3.04 -1.59 -6.65
CA PHE A 241 -2.74 -0.16 -6.66
C PHE A 241 -3.62 0.61 -7.65
N GLY A 242 -3.75 0.12 -8.89
CA GLY A 242 -4.62 0.72 -9.90
C GLY A 242 -6.08 0.79 -9.45
N HIS A 243 -6.57 -0.27 -8.81
CA HIS A 243 -7.88 -0.29 -8.18
C HIS A 243 -8.04 0.79 -7.10
N HIS A 244 -7.10 0.93 -6.16
CA HIS A 244 -7.18 1.97 -5.14
C HIS A 244 -7.21 3.38 -5.74
N ILE A 245 -6.44 3.65 -6.81
CA ILE A 245 -6.48 4.94 -7.51
C ILE A 245 -7.84 5.18 -8.15
N ILE A 246 -8.41 4.18 -8.83
CA ILE A 246 -9.73 4.26 -9.46
C ILE A 246 -10.81 4.49 -8.40
N THR A 247 -10.82 3.70 -7.32
CA THR A 247 -11.82 3.79 -6.25
C THR A 247 -11.76 5.16 -5.55
N ASN A 248 -10.56 5.65 -5.21
CA ASN A 248 -10.41 7.00 -4.64
C ASN A 248 -10.89 8.10 -5.59
N SER A 249 -10.60 7.96 -6.89
CA SER A 249 -11.07 8.90 -7.92
C SER A 249 -12.59 8.90 -8.05
N LEU A 250 -13.23 7.72 -7.99
CA LEU A 250 -14.69 7.58 -8.05
C LEU A 250 -15.39 8.13 -6.80
N ILE A 251 -14.88 7.85 -5.59
CA ILE A 251 -15.42 8.39 -4.35
C ILE A 251 -15.33 9.92 -4.36
N SER A 252 -14.17 10.47 -4.74
CA SER A 252 -13.94 11.90 -4.89
C SER A 252 -14.90 12.53 -5.92
N ALA A 253 -15.05 11.91 -7.10
CA ALA A 253 -15.99 12.37 -8.12
C ALA A 253 -17.44 12.34 -7.62
N CYS A 254 -17.86 11.28 -6.94
CA CYS A 254 -19.20 11.18 -6.37
C CYS A 254 -19.46 12.27 -5.33
N TYR A 255 -18.46 12.63 -4.55
CA TYR A 255 -18.56 13.71 -3.57
C TYR A 255 -18.70 15.08 -4.26
N PHE A 256 -17.74 15.47 -5.10
CA PHE A 256 -17.70 16.83 -5.68
C PHE A 256 -18.76 17.08 -6.77
N TYR A 257 -19.20 16.05 -7.50
CA TYR A 257 -20.32 16.18 -8.44
C TYR A 257 -21.69 16.00 -7.79
N HIS A 258 -21.76 15.82 -6.47
CA HIS A 258 -23.02 15.61 -5.74
C HIS A 258 -23.78 14.34 -6.16
N HIS A 259 -23.05 13.29 -6.53
CA HIS A 259 -23.55 11.95 -6.85
C HIS A 259 -23.44 11.01 -5.64
N THR A 260 -23.76 11.51 -4.44
CA THR A 260 -23.56 10.77 -3.18
C THR A 260 -24.49 9.57 -3.02
N ARG A 261 -25.70 9.61 -3.60
CA ARG A 261 -26.66 8.48 -3.59
C ARG A 261 -26.07 7.25 -4.31
N VAL A 262 -25.60 7.43 -5.54
CA VAL A 262 -24.94 6.34 -6.28
C VAL A 262 -23.60 5.96 -5.66
N GLY A 263 -22.84 6.92 -5.13
CA GLY A 263 -21.59 6.64 -4.40
C GLY A 263 -21.82 5.73 -3.19
N ASN A 264 -22.87 5.98 -2.39
CA ASN A 264 -23.24 5.11 -1.27
C ASN A 264 -23.60 3.70 -1.73
N LEU A 265 -24.45 3.56 -2.75
CA LEU A 265 -24.83 2.25 -3.29
C LEU A 265 -23.62 1.47 -3.80
N ILE A 266 -22.74 2.11 -4.60
CA ILE A 266 -21.55 1.45 -5.14
C ILE A 266 -20.63 0.96 -4.00
N LEU A 267 -20.41 1.78 -2.96
CA LEU A 267 -19.61 1.36 -1.80
C LEU A 267 -20.25 0.15 -1.09
N VAL A 268 -21.56 0.17 -0.85
CA VAL A 268 -22.26 -0.96 -0.22
C VAL A 268 -22.15 -2.25 -1.05
N LEU A 269 -22.26 -2.15 -2.38
CA LEU A 269 -22.13 -3.31 -3.27
C LEU A 269 -20.70 -3.84 -3.32
N MET A 270 -19.70 -2.95 -3.43
CA MET A 270 -18.29 -3.35 -3.51
C MET A 270 -17.82 -3.99 -2.21
N ASP A 271 -18.15 -3.37 -1.07
CA ASP A 271 -17.68 -3.77 0.27
C ASP A 271 -18.40 -5.03 0.81
N ALA A 272 -19.56 -5.41 0.24
CA ALA A 272 -20.34 -6.57 0.73
C ALA A 272 -19.55 -7.89 0.72
N VAL A 273 -18.72 -8.05 -0.32
CA VAL A 273 -17.86 -9.23 -0.50
C VAL A 273 -16.76 -9.28 0.56
N ASP A 274 -16.31 -8.11 1.03
CA ASP A 274 -15.18 -7.95 1.93
C ASP A 274 -15.57 -8.23 3.41
N LEU A 275 -16.81 -8.65 3.66
CA LEU A 275 -17.21 -9.32 4.90
C LEU A 275 -16.83 -10.81 4.90
N PHE A 276 -16.96 -11.46 3.76
CA PHE A 276 -16.81 -12.92 3.66
C PHE A 276 -15.37 -13.33 3.34
N PHE A 277 -14.68 -12.58 2.47
CA PHE A 277 -13.31 -12.91 2.06
C PHE A 277 -12.32 -12.90 3.22
N PRO A 278 -12.21 -11.83 4.04
CA PRO A 278 -11.26 -11.81 5.15
C PRO A 278 -11.64 -12.84 6.23
N THR A 279 -12.94 -13.08 6.44
CA THR A 279 -13.44 -14.12 7.35
C THR A 279 -12.97 -15.52 6.92
N ALA A 280 -13.08 -15.85 5.63
CA ALA A 280 -12.58 -17.12 5.10
C ALA A 280 -11.07 -17.28 5.32
N LYS A 281 -10.27 -16.23 5.05
CA LYS A 281 -8.82 -16.24 5.30
C LYS A 281 -8.48 -16.40 6.78
N CYS A 282 -9.16 -15.68 7.68
CA CYS A 282 -8.97 -15.83 9.12
C CYS A 282 -9.27 -17.25 9.60
N LEU A 283 -10.34 -17.87 9.10
CA LEU A 283 -10.69 -19.26 9.40
C LEU A 283 -9.65 -20.25 8.86
N LYS A 284 -9.10 -20.01 7.66
CA LYS A 284 -7.98 -20.79 7.11
C LYS A 284 -6.76 -20.74 8.03
N TYR A 285 -6.33 -19.55 8.44
CA TYR A 285 -5.16 -19.38 9.32
C TYR A 285 -5.37 -20.01 10.71
N ALA A 286 -6.62 -20.09 11.19
CA ALA A 286 -6.98 -20.76 12.44
C ALA A 286 -7.27 -22.28 12.27
N ASN A 287 -6.98 -22.87 11.10
CA ASN A 287 -7.18 -24.28 10.77
C ASN A 287 -8.65 -24.78 10.80
N TYR A 288 -9.64 -23.89 10.65
CA TYR A 288 -11.05 -24.25 10.54
C TYR A 288 -11.49 -24.47 9.08
N THR A 289 -11.03 -25.58 8.47
CA THR A 289 -11.18 -25.85 7.02
C THR A 289 -12.64 -25.90 6.55
N THR A 290 -13.52 -26.62 7.25
CA THR A 290 -14.94 -26.73 6.85
C THR A 290 -15.66 -25.39 6.85
N LEU A 291 -15.43 -24.55 7.87
CA LEU A 291 -16.01 -23.21 7.93
C LEU A 291 -15.42 -22.28 6.87
N CYS A 292 -14.11 -22.43 6.58
CA CYS A 292 -13.45 -21.72 5.48
C CYS A 292 -14.12 -22.04 4.14
N ASP A 293 -14.38 -23.31 3.83
CA ASP A 293 -15.02 -23.72 2.58
C ASP A 293 -16.45 -23.17 2.44
N ILE A 294 -17.23 -23.20 3.52
CA ILE A 294 -18.57 -22.58 3.56
C ILE A 294 -18.48 -21.08 3.29
N MET A 295 -17.56 -20.38 3.96
CA MET A 295 -17.36 -18.94 3.77
C MET A 295 -16.84 -18.61 2.37
N PHE A 296 -16.02 -19.47 1.78
CA PHE A 296 -15.57 -19.33 0.39
C PHE A 296 -16.75 -19.46 -0.59
N GLY A 297 -17.63 -20.44 -0.40
CA GLY A 297 -18.85 -20.58 -1.22
C GLY A 297 -19.80 -19.38 -1.09
N LEU A 298 -19.95 -18.84 0.12
CA LEU A 298 -20.74 -17.64 0.37
C LEU A 298 -20.11 -16.40 -0.29
N PHE A 299 -18.78 -16.25 -0.14
CA PHE A 299 -17.99 -15.22 -0.80
C PHE A 299 -18.21 -15.22 -2.32
N MET A 300 -18.14 -16.38 -2.98
CA MET A 300 -18.37 -16.50 -4.42
C MET A 300 -19.78 -16.06 -4.82
N THR A 301 -20.79 -16.48 -4.05
CA THR A 301 -22.20 -16.16 -4.32
C THR A 301 -22.43 -14.65 -4.23
N VAL A 302 -21.93 -14.04 -3.15
CA VAL A 302 -22.04 -12.59 -2.91
C VAL A 302 -21.24 -11.81 -3.94
N TRP A 303 -20.07 -12.30 -4.36
CA TRP A 303 -19.26 -11.68 -5.42
C TRP A 303 -20.06 -11.50 -6.70
N ILE A 304 -20.69 -12.58 -7.19
CA ILE A 304 -21.46 -12.53 -8.44
C ILE A 304 -22.66 -11.58 -8.28
N ALA A 305 -23.42 -11.72 -7.19
CA ALA A 305 -24.61 -10.91 -6.96
C ALA A 305 -24.29 -9.41 -6.84
N ALA A 306 -23.25 -9.05 -6.09
CA ALA A 306 -22.92 -7.66 -5.81
C ALA A 306 -22.11 -7.01 -6.95
N ARG A 307 -21.01 -7.65 -7.39
CA ARG A 307 -20.03 -7.05 -8.33
C ARG A 307 -20.34 -7.29 -9.81
N HIS A 308 -21.10 -8.34 -10.17
CA HIS A 308 -21.44 -8.59 -11.59
C HIS A 308 -22.88 -8.29 -11.93
N VAL A 309 -23.84 -8.64 -11.07
CA VAL A 309 -25.26 -8.36 -11.31
C VAL A 309 -25.61 -6.95 -10.86
N SER A 310 -25.58 -6.67 -9.56
CA SER A 310 -26.08 -5.41 -9.00
C SER A 310 -25.27 -4.19 -9.45
N TYR A 311 -23.94 -4.28 -9.41
CA TYR A 311 -23.08 -3.20 -9.93
C TYR A 311 -23.24 -3.02 -11.45
N GLY A 312 -23.43 -4.10 -12.22
CA GLY A 312 -23.75 -4.03 -13.63
C GLY A 312 -25.07 -3.28 -13.91
N LEU A 313 -26.09 -3.50 -13.08
CA LEU A 313 -27.35 -2.76 -13.14
C LEU A 313 -27.18 -1.27 -12.82
N VAL A 314 -26.29 -0.91 -11.88
CA VAL A 314 -25.95 0.51 -11.63
C VAL A 314 -25.30 1.14 -12.86
N CYS A 315 -24.34 0.47 -13.49
CA CYS A 315 -23.74 0.93 -14.76
C CYS A 315 -24.78 1.08 -15.87
N TRP A 316 -25.73 0.15 -15.98
CA TRP A 316 -26.85 0.25 -16.92
C TRP A 316 -27.74 1.46 -16.61
N SER A 317 -28.04 1.73 -15.34
CA SER A 317 -28.83 2.88 -14.92
C SER A 317 -28.14 4.21 -15.27
N ILE A 318 -26.81 4.28 -15.15
CA ILE A 318 -26.02 5.44 -15.63
C ILE A 318 -26.15 5.63 -17.14
N TYR A 319 -26.23 4.55 -17.91
CA TYR A 319 -26.38 4.63 -19.36
C TYR A 319 -27.80 5.01 -19.79
N ALA A 320 -28.82 4.40 -19.15
CA ALA A 320 -30.21 4.44 -19.60
C ALA A 320 -31.08 5.47 -18.86
N ASP A 321 -30.95 5.61 -17.54
CA ASP A 321 -31.84 6.43 -16.73
C ASP A 321 -31.37 7.89 -16.63
N THR A 322 -30.06 8.13 -16.54
CA THR A 322 -29.55 9.50 -16.35
C THR A 322 -29.87 10.46 -17.50
N PRO A 323 -29.87 10.08 -18.80
CA PRO A 323 -30.23 11.02 -19.87
C PRO A 323 -31.71 11.42 -19.83
N VAL A 324 -32.54 10.61 -19.17
CA VAL A 324 -33.99 10.83 -19.05
C VAL A 324 -34.32 11.63 -17.79
N ILE A 325 -33.64 11.36 -16.69
CA ILE A 325 -33.96 11.93 -15.36
C ILE A 325 -33.18 13.22 -15.08
N MET A 326 -31.90 13.27 -15.46
CA MET A 326 -31.04 14.38 -15.07
C MET A 326 -31.11 15.54 -16.07
N PRO A 327 -31.16 16.80 -15.59
CA PRO A 327 -31.09 17.94 -16.49
C PRO A 327 -29.71 18.05 -17.14
N THR A 328 -29.68 18.16 -18.46
CA THR A 328 -28.44 18.43 -19.20
C THR A 328 -28.09 19.92 -19.09
N GLY A 329 -26.85 20.22 -18.73
CA GLY A 329 -26.35 21.59 -18.58
C GLY A 329 -25.50 21.78 -17.33
N CYS A 330 -25.09 23.02 -17.09
CA CYS A 330 -24.30 23.42 -15.93
C CYS A 330 -25.13 24.19 -14.90
N PHE A 331 -24.84 23.99 -13.63
CA PHE A 331 -25.50 24.66 -12.52
C PHE A 331 -24.46 25.29 -11.60
N LYS A 332 -24.72 26.52 -11.16
CA LYS A 332 -23.80 27.33 -10.37
C LYS A 332 -24.46 27.82 -9.08
N GLY A 333 -23.68 27.95 -8.02
CA GLY A 333 -24.15 28.44 -6.73
C GLY A 333 -24.61 27.34 -5.78
N ARG A 334 -25.09 27.77 -4.61
CA ARG A 334 -25.60 26.89 -3.53
C ARG A 334 -27.08 26.60 -3.74
N ASN A 335 -27.60 25.58 -3.05
CA ASN A 335 -29.01 25.16 -3.14
C ASN A 335 -30.04 26.30 -3.08
N GLY A 336 -29.84 27.29 -2.21
CA GLY A 336 -30.78 28.40 -2.06
C GLY A 336 -30.81 29.38 -3.26
N ASN A 337 -29.73 29.45 -4.04
CA ASN A 337 -29.52 30.37 -5.15
C ASN A 337 -28.86 29.62 -6.33
N LEU A 338 -29.44 28.49 -6.73
CA LEU A 338 -28.90 27.67 -7.81
C LEU A 338 -29.29 28.28 -9.16
N GLU A 339 -28.29 28.68 -9.95
CA GLU A 339 -28.46 29.20 -11.31
C GLU A 339 -28.22 28.09 -12.33
N GLY A 340 -29.16 27.85 -13.23
CA GLY A 340 -29.01 26.88 -14.33
C GLY A 340 -30.35 26.39 -14.88
N PRO A 341 -30.34 25.64 -16.00
CA PRO A 341 -29.16 25.15 -16.71
C PRO A 341 -28.44 26.26 -17.53
N LEU A 342 -27.12 26.30 -17.42
CA LEU A 342 -26.21 27.15 -18.19
C LEU A 342 -25.49 26.31 -19.26
N GLU A 343 -25.09 26.94 -20.36
CA GLU A 343 -24.26 26.27 -21.37
C GLU A 343 -22.86 25.96 -20.82
N PRO A 344 -22.29 24.77 -21.14
CA PRO A 344 -20.96 24.41 -20.70
C PRO A 344 -19.91 25.34 -21.34
N PRO A 345 -18.90 25.80 -20.57
CA PRO A 345 -17.79 26.53 -21.14
C PRO A 345 -17.09 25.73 -22.24
N SER A 346 -16.60 26.40 -23.28
CA SER A 346 -15.96 25.75 -24.44
C SER A 346 -14.68 24.95 -24.11
N ARG A 347 -14.07 25.18 -22.94
CA ARG A 347 -12.89 24.46 -22.46
C ARG A 347 -13.28 23.36 -21.48
N PHE A 348 -12.64 22.20 -21.59
CA PHE A 348 -12.81 21.05 -20.65
C PHE A 348 -12.45 21.33 -19.18
N THR A 349 -11.99 22.55 -18.85
CA THR A 349 -11.66 22.95 -17.47
C THR A 349 -12.86 22.88 -16.52
N TYR A 350 -14.08 22.97 -17.04
CA TYR A 350 -15.30 22.81 -16.22
C TYR A 350 -15.43 21.41 -15.61
N LEU A 351 -14.77 20.38 -16.16
CA LEU A 351 -14.77 19.03 -15.59
C LEU A 351 -14.01 18.95 -14.26
N LEU A 352 -13.00 19.82 -14.08
CA LEU A 352 -12.22 19.86 -12.85
C LEU A 352 -12.71 20.94 -11.87
N GLU A 353 -13.53 21.90 -12.33
CA GLU A 353 -14.04 23.01 -11.52
C GLU A 353 -14.69 22.56 -10.19
N PRO A 354 -15.51 21.49 -10.15
CA PRO A 354 -16.12 21.02 -8.89
C PRO A 354 -15.11 20.62 -7.79
N PHE A 355 -13.89 20.21 -8.16
CA PHE A 355 -12.87 19.74 -7.22
C PHE A 355 -12.16 20.87 -6.47
N TYR A 356 -12.10 22.07 -7.06
CA TYR A 356 -11.40 23.22 -6.45
C TYR A 356 -12.31 24.43 -6.20
N LYS A 357 -13.52 24.46 -6.78
CA LYS A 357 -14.48 25.56 -6.62
C LYS A 357 -15.91 25.03 -6.36
N PHE A 358 -16.23 24.86 -5.09
CA PHE A 358 -17.46 24.19 -4.62
C PHE A 358 -18.76 24.97 -4.93
N ASP A 359 -18.72 26.30 -4.93
CA ASP A 359 -19.84 27.16 -5.34
C ASP A 359 -19.83 27.43 -6.87
N GLY A 360 -18.92 26.80 -7.60
CA GLY A 360 -18.73 26.96 -9.06
C GLY A 360 -19.67 26.10 -9.89
N ASN A 361 -19.36 25.97 -11.18
CA ASN A 361 -20.18 25.19 -12.10
C ASN A 361 -20.06 23.68 -11.80
N VAL A 362 -21.20 23.00 -11.69
CA VAL A 362 -21.29 21.54 -11.80
C VAL A 362 -22.12 21.22 -13.04
N CYS A 363 -21.59 20.40 -13.94
CA CYS A 363 -22.20 20.14 -15.22
C CYS A 363 -22.55 18.67 -15.38
N TYR A 364 -23.66 18.40 -16.06
CA TYR A 364 -23.99 17.08 -16.55
C TYR A 364 -24.24 17.15 -18.06
N ASN A 365 -23.45 16.38 -18.81
CA ASN A 365 -23.53 16.26 -20.26
C ASN A 365 -22.97 14.89 -20.68
N GLU A 366 -23.01 14.59 -21.98
CA GLU A 366 -22.48 13.33 -22.53
C GLU A 366 -21.02 13.07 -22.12
N THR A 367 -20.17 14.10 -22.08
CA THR A 367 -18.76 13.96 -21.66
C THR A 367 -18.66 13.50 -20.21
N VAL A 368 -19.39 14.13 -19.28
CA VAL A 368 -19.39 13.76 -17.87
C VAL A 368 -19.94 12.35 -17.68
N LYS A 369 -21.06 12.03 -18.34
CA LYS A 369 -21.69 10.70 -18.30
C LYS A 369 -20.71 9.61 -18.73
N TRP A 370 -20.13 9.73 -19.93
CA TRP A 370 -19.21 8.73 -20.47
C TRP A 370 -17.91 8.66 -19.69
N THR A 371 -17.41 9.79 -19.16
CA THR A 371 -16.22 9.80 -18.28
C THR A 371 -16.48 8.99 -17.03
N PHE A 372 -17.57 9.29 -16.31
CA PHE A 372 -17.92 8.58 -15.08
C PHE A 372 -18.19 7.09 -15.33
N LEU A 373 -18.97 6.76 -16.36
CA LEU A 373 -19.26 5.40 -16.74
C LEU A 373 -18.01 4.61 -17.17
N SER A 374 -17.08 5.22 -17.90
CA SER A 374 -15.85 4.55 -18.36
C SER A 374 -14.95 4.15 -17.18
N VAL A 375 -14.83 5.01 -16.17
CA VAL A 375 -14.05 4.69 -14.95
C VAL A 375 -14.71 3.56 -14.16
N LEU A 376 -16.06 3.53 -14.09
CA LEU A 376 -16.80 2.41 -13.48
C LEU A 376 -16.66 1.10 -14.26
N LEU A 377 -16.66 1.16 -15.59
CA LEU A 377 -16.44 -0.02 -16.44
C LEU A 377 -14.99 -0.51 -16.38
N LEU A 378 -14.01 0.38 -16.20
CA LEU A 378 -12.63 0.00 -15.94
C LEU A 378 -12.53 -0.76 -14.61
N LEU A 379 -13.20 -0.26 -13.57
CA LEU A 379 -13.31 -0.98 -12.30
C LEU A 379 -13.99 -2.33 -12.50
N GLN A 380 -15.04 -2.42 -13.33
CA GLN A 380 -15.67 -3.69 -13.67
C GLN A 380 -14.68 -4.66 -14.34
N GLY A 381 -13.84 -4.18 -15.25
CA GLY A 381 -12.79 -4.99 -15.88
C GLY A 381 -11.86 -5.63 -14.86
N LEU A 382 -11.45 -4.89 -13.82
CA LEU A 382 -10.65 -5.44 -12.72
C LEU A 382 -11.42 -6.51 -11.93
N THR A 383 -12.72 -6.28 -11.64
CA THR A 383 -13.54 -7.30 -10.96
C THR A 383 -13.71 -8.58 -11.78
N ILE A 384 -13.82 -8.48 -13.12
CA ILE A 384 -13.87 -9.64 -14.00
C ILE A 384 -12.53 -10.38 -13.96
N LEU A 385 -11.41 -9.65 -14.00
CA LEU A 385 -10.08 -10.25 -13.89
C LEU A 385 -9.95 -11.07 -12.60
N TRP A 386 -10.27 -10.50 -11.43
CA TRP A 386 -10.23 -11.26 -10.17
C TRP A 386 -11.24 -12.40 -10.13
N PHE A 387 -12.43 -12.24 -10.73
CA PHE A 387 -13.40 -13.33 -10.83
C PHE A 387 -12.84 -14.53 -11.59
N THR A 388 -12.05 -14.31 -12.65
CA THR A 388 -11.38 -15.43 -13.34
C THR A 388 -10.40 -16.17 -12.42
N MET A 389 -9.74 -15.48 -11.48
CA MET A 389 -8.87 -16.13 -10.49
C MET A 389 -9.71 -16.91 -9.46
N ILE A 390 -10.81 -16.35 -8.98
CA ILE A 390 -11.73 -17.01 -8.04
C ILE A 390 -12.29 -18.30 -8.64
N VAL A 391 -12.72 -18.26 -9.90
CA VAL A 391 -13.22 -19.45 -10.62
C VAL A 391 -12.14 -20.52 -10.74
N ARG A 392 -10.87 -20.15 -10.98
CA ARG A 392 -9.75 -21.12 -11.00
C ARG A 392 -9.57 -21.80 -9.65
N VAL A 393 -9.65 -21.05 -8.54
CA VAL A 393 -9.59 -21.62 -7.18
C VAL A 393 -10.79 -22.53 -6.94
N ALA A 394 -12.00 -22.13 -7.33
CA ALA A 394 -13.19 -22.97 -7.19
C ALA A 394 -13.09 -24.30 -7.97
N ILE A 395 -12.50 -24.28 -9.17
CA ILE A 395 -12.24 -25.50 -9.95
C ILE A 395 -11.24 -26.42 -9.23
N LYS A 396 -10.20 -25.86 -8.59
CA LYS A 396 -9.25 -26.63 -7.76
C LYS A 396 -9.98 -27.30 -6.58
N VAL A 397 -10.82 -26.54 -5.86
CA VAL A 397 -11.62 -27.06 -4.74
C VAL A 397 -12.52 -28.22 -5.15
N ILE A 398 -13.21 -28.11 -6.30
CA ILE A 398 -14.09 -29.17 -6.80
C ILE A 398 -13.28 -30.42 -7.22
N ARG A 399 -12.03 -30.26 -7.65
CA ARG A 399 -11.13 -31.37 -8.01
C ARG A 399 -10.55 -32.09 -6.79
N GLY A 400 -10.80 -31.60 -5.58
CA GLY A 400 -10.30 -32.17 -4.33
C GLY A 400 -8.99 -31.55 -3.84
N ASP A 401 -8.49 -30.51 -4.52
CA ASP A 401 -7.39 -29.69 -4.00
C ASP A 401 -7.92 -28.68 -2.97
N GLY A 402 -7.09 -28.21 -2.03
CA GLY A 402 -7.51 -27.20 -1.05
C GLY A 402 -7.91 -25.87 -1.70
N ALA A 403 -8.66 -25.03 -0.96
CA ALA A 403 -9.03 -23.67 -1.36
C ALA A 403 -7.86 -22.68 -1.29
N ASP A 404 -6.70 -23.05 -1.84
CA ASP A 404 -5.55 -22.16 -1.85
C ASP A 404 -5.70 -21.05 -2.88
N ASP A 405 -5.42 -19.85 -2.43
CA ASP A 405 -5.50 -18.65 -3.23
C ASP A 405 -4.16 -18.53 -3.98
N THR A 406 -4.20 -18.62 -5.31
CA THR A 406 -3.00 -18.57 -6.17
C THR A 406 -2.20 -17.27 -6.04
N ARG A 407 -2.78 -16.24 -5.41
CA ARG A 407 -2.08 -15.01 -5.06
C ARG A 407 -1.19 -15.17 -3.82
N SER A 408 -1.57 -16.06 -2.90
CA SER A 408 -0.85 -16.32 -1.66
C SER A 408 0.18 -17.45 -1.76
N ASP A 409 0.44 -18.05 -2.92
CA ASP A 409 1.42 -19.17 -3.02
C ASP A 409 2.89 -18.77 -2.69
N ASP A 410 3.22 -17.47 -2.57
CA ASP A 410 4.55 -17.02 -2.09
C ASP A 410 4.58 -16.82 -0.56
N GLU A 411 3.48 -17.13 0.14
CA GLU A 411 3.27 -16.60 1.47
C GLU A 411 4.07 -17.34 2.56
N ASP A 412 4.38 -18.63 2.43
CA ASP A 412 4.91 -19.44 3.54
C ASP A 412 6.22 -20.23 3.30
N ASP A 413 6.68 -20.49 2.07
CA ASP A 413 7.82 -21.41 1.86
C ASP A 413 9.09 -20.79 1.23
N GLU A 414 9.00 -19.79 0.34
CA GLU A 414 10.19 -19.31 -0.40
C GLU A 414 10.99 -18.21 0.32
N GLU A 415 10.35 -17.31 1.09
CA GLU A 415 11.05 -16.16 1.69
C GLU A 415 11.85 -16.50 2.97
N GLU A 416 11.44 -17.50 3.77
CA GLU A 416 12.22 -17.91 4.96
C GLU A 416 13.51 -18.64 4.56
N GLU A 417 13.47 -19.44 3.48
CA GLU A 417 14.66 -20.10 2.93
C GLU A 417 15.58 -19.10 2.19
N GLU A 418 15.01 -18.13 1.44
CA GLU A 418 15.81 -17.08 0.77
C GLU A 418 16.48 -16.10 1.77
N GLU A 419 15.84 -15.76 2.88
CA GLU A 419 16.45 -14.89 3.91
C GLU A 419 17.63 -15.57 4.63
N GLU A 420 17.61 -16.90 4.77
CA GLU A 420 18.71 -17.69 5.35
C GLU A 420 19.83 -17.97 4.34
N GLU A 421 19.51 -18.22 3.07
CA GLU A 421 20.49 -18.53 2.01
C GLU A 421 21.20 -17.29 1.44
N GLU A 422 20.53 -16.13 1.30
CA GLU A 422 21.13 -14.93 0.70
C GLU A 422 22.19 -14.23 1.59
N GLN A 423 22.37 -14.66 2.85
CA GLN A 423 23.17 -13.91 3.83
C GLN A 423 24.69 -14.07 3.74
N PHE A 424 25.26 -15.06 3.04
CA PHE A 424 26.70 -15.35 3.18
C PHE A 424 27.47 -15.39 1.87
N VAL A 425 28.44 -14.47 1.72
CA VAL A 425 29.44 -14.50 0.66
C VAL A 425 30.82 -14.76 1.28
N TYR A 426 31.58 -15.67 0.66
CA TYR A 426 32.99 -15.91 1.02
C TYR A 426 33.87 -15.00 0.18
N GLU A 427 34.66 -14.15 0.83
CA GLU A 427 35.63 -13.28 0.16
C GLU A 427 37.05 -13.75 0.47
N GLU A 428 37.91 -13.81 -0.56
CA GLU A 428 39.32 -14.20 -0.44
C GLU A 428 40.15 -13.05 0.15
N ALA A 429 40.50 -13.13 1.43
CA ALA A 429 41.46 -12.21 2.02
C ALA A 429 42.89 -12.68 1.71
N LYS A 430 43.65 -11.87 0.97
CA LYS A 430 45.10 -12.07 0.81
C LYS A 430 45.81 -11.57 2.07
N PRO A 431 46.64 -12.38 2.74
CA PRO A 431 47.48 -11.89 3.82
C PRO A 431 48.48 -10.86 3.25
N GLN A 432 48.51 -9.65 3.81
CA GLN A 432 49.64 -8.75 3.63
C GLN A 432 50.72 -9.21 4.62
N GLU A 433 51.73 -9.89 4.10
CA GLU A 433 52.98 -10.11 4.82
C GLU A 433 53.78 -8.81 4.73
N GLU A 434 53.69 -7.97 5.77
CA GLU A 434 54.68 -6.93 6.02
C GLU A 434 55.73 -7.53 6.95
N GLU A 435 56.94 -7.77 6.46
CA GLU A 435 58.07 -8.18 7.30
C GLU A 435 58.43 -7.02 8.23
N VAL A 436 57.85 -7.03 9.43
CA VAL A 436 58.21 -6.05 10.47
C VAL A 436 59.55 -6.48 11.07
N GLY A 437 60.64 -5.93 10.51
CA GLY A 437 61.97 -6.09 11.07
C GLY A 437 62.01 -5.61 12.53
N VAL A 438 62.59 -6.45 13.40
CA VAL A 438 62.66 -6.29 14.87
C VAL A 438 63.35 -4.99 15.32
N GLU A 439 63.98 -4.25 14.41
CA GLU A 439 64.63 -2.95 14.70
C GLU A 439 63.67 -1.75 14.72
N SER A 440 62.38 -1.91 14.41
CA SER A 440 61.39 -0.81 14.38
C SER A 440 60.47 -0.71 15.61
N LEU A 441 60.67 -1.57 16.62
CA LEU A 441 59.90 -1.52 17.87
C LEU A 441 60.46 -0.46 18.85
N ASP A 442 60.09 0.82 18.64
CA ASP A 442 60.33 1.87 19.65
C ASP A 442 59.30 1.77 20.80
N LEU A 443 59.62 0.91 21.78
CA LEU A 443 58.83 0.70 22.99
C LEU A 443 58.82 1.92 23.94
N LYS A 444 59.64 2.96 23.72
CA LYS A 444 59.65 4.18 24.55
C LYS A 444 58.65 5.25 24.07
N GLY A 445 58.10 5.12 22.86
CA GLY A 445 57.08 6.03 22.32
C GLY A 445 55.66 5.79 22.84
N TRP A 446 55.36 4.59 23.36
CA TRP A 446 54.03 4.21 23.84
C TRP A 446 53.67 4.91 25.17
N GLU A 447 54.60 4.99 26.12
CA GLU A 447 54.33 5.61 27.43
C GLU A 447 54.01 7.11 27.37
N ARG A 448 54.35 7.83 26.29
CA ARG A 448 54.01 9.26 26.15
C ARG A 448 52.61 9.53 25.60
N ARG A 449 51.89 8.53 25.05
CA ARG A 449 50.55 8.73 24.46
C ARG A 449 49.39 8.49 25.43
N SER A 450 49.62 7.92 26.61
CA SER A 450 48.58 7.71 27.64
C SER A 450 48.29 8.96 28.49
N GLY A 451 48.98 10.08 28.25
CA GLY A 451 48.95 11.28 29.09
C GLY A 451 48.19 12.50 28.55
N VAL A 452 47.26 12.37 27.58
CA VAL A 452 46.51 13.52 27.06
C VAL A 452 45.00 13.35 27.28
N LYS A 453 44.48 14.01 28.33
CA LYS A 453 43.04 14.26 28.51
C LYS A 453 42.54 15.12 27.36
N ARG A 454 41.61 14.62 26.55
CA ARG A 454 40.89 15.43 25.54
C ARG A 454 39.46 15.70 26.00
N GLN A 455 39.15 16.99 26.09
CA GLN A 455 37.87 17.60 26.45
C GLN A 455 36.74 17.13 25.52
N ALA A 456 35.59 16.75 26.10
CA ALA A 456 34.38 16.44 25.35
C ALA A 456 33.60 17.73 25.00
N SER A 457 33.17 17.87 23.75
CA SER A 457 32.16 18.83 23.32
C SER A 457 31.19 18.23 22.30
N SER A 458 29.91 18.42 22.63
CA SER A 458 28.69 18.54 21.81
C SER A 458 28.15 17.37 20.98
N SER A 459 26.94 16.98 21.41
CA SER A 459 25.72 16.66 20.64
C SER A 459 25.77 15.51 19.62
N GLY A 460 25.25 14.37 20.04
CA GLY A 460 24.83 13.27 19.17
C GLY A 460 23.89 12.34 19.91
N VAL A 461 22.73 12.09 19.31
CA VAL A 461 21.62 11.24 19.76
C VAL A 461 22.12 9.85 20.19
N SER A 462 21.77 9.44 21.41
CA SER A 462 22.02 8.09 21.93
C SER A 462 20.75 7.24 21.85
N LEU A 463 20.78 6.20 21.02
CA LEU A 463 19.84 5.07 21.06
C LEU A 463 20.26 4.10 22.18
N PRO A 464 19.36 3.64 23.07
CA PRO A 464 19.67 2.56 24.00
C PRO A 464 19.01 1.22 23.60
N GLY A 465 19.81 0.16 23.62
CA GLY A 465 19.40 -1.25 23.69
C GLY A 465 19.48 -1.99 22.35
N HIS A 466 20.05 -3.19 22.22
CA HIS A 466 20.41 -4.19 23.23
C HIS A 466 21.34 -5.24 22.56
N SER A 467 22.66 -5.22 22.84
CA SER A 467 23.59 -6.29 22.39
C SER A 467 24.86 -6.43 23.25
N ASP A 468 25.24 -5.40 24.00
CA ASP A 468 26.60 -5.35 24.58
C ASP A 468 26.84 -6.20 25.83
N ARG A 469 25.88 -7.03 26.26
CA ARG A 469 26.08 -7.90 27.44
C ARG A 469 26.96 -9.12 27.13
N LYS A 470 27.01 -9.59 25.87
CA LYS A 470 27.85 -10.74 25.49
C LYS A 470 29.29 -10.34 25.13
N GLU A 471 29.52 -9.10 24.71
CA GLU A 471 30.86 -8.62 24.33
C GLU A 471 31.72 -8.24 25.53
N LEU A 472 31.09 -7.87 26.66
CA LEU A 472 31.80 -7.52 27.90
C LEU A 472 32.23 -8.74 28.74
N LEU A 473 31.60 -9.91 28.54
CA LEU A 473 31.97 -11.14 29.27
C LEU A 473 33.14 -11.90 28.64
N GLY A 474 33.45 -11.65 27.36
CA GLY A 474 34.64 -12.23 26.70
C GLY A 474 35.96 -11.54 27.05
N ARG A 475 35.92 -10.36 27.68
CA ARG A 475 37.13 -9.57 28.03
C ARG A 475 37.61 -9.75 29.47
N ILE A 476 36.88 -10.51 30.30
CA ILE A 476 37.31 -10.89 31.65
C ILE A 476 37.56 -12.40 31.62
N GLY A 477 38.78 -12.79 31.28
CA GLY A 477 39.20 -14.19 31.18
C GLY A 477 39.05 -14.93 32.51
N CYS A 478 37.91 -15.57 32.71
CA CYS A 478 37.63 -16.49 33.81
C CYS A 478 36.64 -17.57 33.34
N GLU A 479 37.08 -18.50 32.49
CA GLU A 479 36.50 -19.84 32.48
C GLU A 479 37.55 -20.82 32.99
N LYS A 480 37.32 -21.26 34.22
CA LYS A 480 38.05 -22.29 34.93
C LYS A 480 37.57 -23.63 34.36
N GLN A 481 38.50 -24.47 33.89
CA GLN A 481 38.24 -25.89 33.67
C GLN A 481 37.70 -26.49 34.97
N VAL A 482 36.60 -27.24 34.87
CA VAL A 482 36.20 -28.22 35.89
C VAL A 482 36.30 -29.57 35.20
N ASP A 483 37.09 -30.45 35.82
CA ASP A 483 37.28 -31.86 35.47
C ASP A 483 35.97 -32.66 35.47
#